data_AF-A0A645CXW3-F1
#
_entry.id   AF-A0A645CXW3-F1
#
_cell.length_a   1.000
_cell.length_b   1.000
_cell.length_c   1.000
_cell.angle_alpha   90.00
_cell.angle_beta   90.00
_cell.angle_gamma   90.00
#
_symmetry.space_group_name_H-M   'P 1'
#
loop_
_entity.id
_entity.type
_entity.pdbx_description
1 polymer ?
#
loop_
_entity_poly.entity_id
_entity_poly.type
_entity_poly.pdbx_seq_one_letter_code
_entity_poly.pdbx_strand_id
1 'polypeptide(L)'
;MLRLHNLFNISNWRMIYYLLESFDLDYAHGYLADALNNDGNILRYLDNSVNVWSGGDTRYEFNQEYKKHLTEERILQAIKSQKESGELFLMSEKTQNICGAFYLNALGKQDYKCNLSQADVDKLLATWKSENEKS
;
A
#
# COMPACT_ATOMS: atom_id res chain seq x y z
N MET A 1 -4.65 13.78 24.68
CA MET A 1 -4.80 12.32 24.44
C MET A 1 -4.06 12.01 23.15
N LEU A 2 -2.86 11.44 23.23
CA LEU A 2 -1.98 11.20 22.08
C LEU A 2 -2.67 10.22 21.12
N ARG A 3 -2.90 10.63 19.87
CA ARG A 3 -3.38 9.77 18.77
C ARG A 3 -2.28 8.79 18.33
N LEU A 4 -1.82 7.95 19.26
CA LEU A 4 -0.84 6.89 19.05
C LEU A 4 -1.56 5.57 18.75
N HIS A 5 -2.69 5.60 18.03
CA HIS A 5 -3.55 4.43 17.86
C HIS A 5 -3.32 3.64 16.57
N ASN A 6 -2.62 4.20 15.59
CA ASN A 6 -2.43 3.55 14.30
C ASN A 6 -0.94 3.43 13.98
N LEU A 7 -0.44 2.20 14.07
CA LEU A 7 0.92 1.79 13.75
C LEU A 7 1.37 2.35 12.40
N PHE A 8 0.51 2.35 11.39
CA PHE A 8 0.81 2.77 10.03
C PHE A 8 0.99 4.28 9.84
N ASN A 9 0.65 5.09 10.84
CA ASN A 9 0.93 6.53 10.81
C ASN A 9 2.37 6.86 11.24
N ILE A 10 3.14 5.87 11.71
CA ILE A 10 4.50 6.07 12.19
C ILE A 10 5.49 5.71 11.08
N SER A 11 6.45 6.60 10.82
CA SER A 11 7.59 6.29 9.95
C SER A 11 8.35 5.08 10.50
N ASN A 12 8.66 4.11 9.66
CA ASN A 12 9.30 2.85 10.07
C ASN A 12 8.46 1.99 11.03
N TRP A 13 7.14 2.01 10.88
CA TRP A 13 6.20 1.18 11.66
C TRP A 13 6.60 -0.30 11.73
N ARG A 14 7.29 -0.83 10.71
CA ARG A 14 7.81 -2.21 10.69
C ARG A 14 8.74 -2.52 11.86
N MET A 15 9.60 -1.56 12.23
CA MET A 15 10.51 -1.74 13.36
C MET A 15 9.74 -1.80 14.68
N ILE A 16 8.70 -0.97 14.80
CA ILE A 16 7.81 -0.98 15.97
C ILE A 16 7.05 -2.29 16.05
N TYR A 17 6.54 -2.78 14.92
CA TYR A 17 5.85 -4.07 14.85
C TYR A 17 6.77 -5.23 15.25
N TYR A 18 8.00 -5.27 14.73
CA TYR A 18 9.00 -6.28 15.08
C TYR A 18 9.33 -6.28 16.58
N LEU A 19 9.42 -5.10 17.20
CA LEU A 19 9.60 -4.99 18.64
C LEU A 19 8.37 -5.55 19.39
N LEU A 20 7.16 -5.16 18.99
CA LEU A 20 5.93 -5.70 19.59
C LEU A 20 5.88 -7.23 19.51
N GLU A 21 6.20 -7.79 18.33
CA GLU A 21 6.25 -9.23 18.09
C GLU A 21 7.29 -9.94 18.98
N SER A 22 8.40 -9.27 19.29
CA SER A 22 9.45 -9.79 20.19
C SER A 22 9.04 -9.77 21.67
N PHE A 23 8.13 -8.88 22.08
CA PHE A 23 7.65 -8.76 23.46
C PHE A 23 6.43 -9.62 23.74
N ASP A 24 5.44 -9.58 22.84
CA ASP A 24 4.17 -10.31 22.95
C ASP A 24 3.65 -10.62 21.55
N LEU A 25 3.92 -11.85 21.11
CA LEU A 25 3.57 -12.35 19.77
C LEU A 25 2.05 -12.34 19.53
N ASP A 26 1.29 -12.84 20.50
CA ASP A 26 -0.16 -13.00 20.38
C ASP A 26 -0.84 -11.63 20.33
N TYR A 27 -0.40 -10.70 21.16
CA TYR A 27 -0.88 -9.31 21.11
C TYR A 27 -0.53 -8.64 19.77
N ALA A 28 0.71 -8.78 19.29
CA ALA A 28 1.14 -8.15 18.05
C ALA A 28 0.34 -8.67 16.85
N HIS A 29 0.14 -9.98 16.76
CA HIS A 29 -0.64 -10.60 15.68
C HIS A 29 -2.11 -10.20 15.74
N GLY A 30 -2.72 -10.19 16.94
CA GLY A 30 -4.09 -9.71 17.14
C GLY A 30 -4.25 -8.25 16.73
N TYR A 31 -3.35 -7.36 17.16
CA TYR A 31 -3.35 -5.96 16.78
C TYR A 31 -3.26 -5.76 15.27
N LEU A 32 -2.34 -6.47 14.60
CA LEU A 32 -2.16 -6.33 13.14
C LEU A 32 -3.39 -6.84 12.38
N ALA A 33 -3.96 -7.98 12.78
CA ALA A 33 -5.17 -8.52 12.18
C ALA A 33 -6.34 -7.53 12.30
N ASP A 34 -6.53 -6.92 13.47
CA ASP A 34 -7.56 -5.90 13.68
C ASP A 34 -7.30 -4.64 12.85
N ALA A 35 -6.06 -4.17 12.81
CA ALA A 35 -5.68 -2.97 12.06
C ALA A 35 -5.89 -3.15 10.55
N LEU A 36 -5.69 -4.36 10.03
CA LEU A 36 -5.86 -4.71 8.61
C LEU A 36 -7.32 -4.93 8.19
N ASN A 37 -8.30 -4.73 9.09
CA ASN A 37 -9.70 -4.61 8.69
C ASN A 37 -10.01 -3.26 8.02
N ASN A 38 -9.19 -2.23 8.27
CA ASN A 38 -9.36 -0.90 7.69
C ASN A 38 -8.66 -0.78 6.33
N ASP A 39 -9.39 -0.34 5.30
CA ASP A 39 -8.86 -0.20 3.93
C ASP A 39 -7.65 0.72 3.86
N GLY A 40 -7.66 1.86 4.55
CA GLY A 40 -6.52 2.78 4.56
C GLY A 40 -5.28 2.19 5.24
N ASN A 41 -5.45 1.28 6.18
CA ASN A 41 -4.34 0.56 6.81
C ASN A 41 -3.80 -0.52 5.88
N ILE A 42 -4.65 -1.23 5.15
CA ILE A 42 -4.24 -2.17 4.10
C ILE A 42 -3.34 -1.47 3.08
N LEU A 43 -3.73 -0.28 2.60
CA LEU A 43 -2.94 0.47 1.63
C LEU A 43 -1.58 0.91 2.17
N ARG A 44 -1.51 1.30 3.45
CA ARG A 44 -0.24 1.65 4.10
C ARG A 44 0.64 0.43 4.40
N TYR A 45 0.01 -0.70 4.73
CA TYR A 45 0.71 -1.98 4.95
C TYR A 45 1.38 -2.49 3.68
N LEU A 46 0.79 -2.21 2.50
CA LEU A 46 1.33 -2.62 1.20
C LEU A 46 2.75 -2.13 0.93
N ASP A 47 3.17 -1.03 1.57
CA ASP A 47 4.57 -0.59 1.57
C ASP A 47 5.54 -1.72 1.97
N ASN A 48 5.10 -2.66 2.82
CA ASN A 48 5.90 -3.80 3.22
C ASN A 48 6.34 -4.70 2.06
N SER A 49 5.60 -4.67 0.97
CA SER A 49 5.73 -5.67 -0.10
C SER A 49 6.26 -5.11 -1.40
N VAL A 50 6.86 -3.93 -1.36
CA VAL A 50 7.36 -3.26 -2.55
C VAL A 50 8.80 -2.82 -2.34
N ASN A 51 9.63 -3.16 -3.32
CA ASN A 51 10.94 -2.58 -3.50
C ASN A 51 10.80 -1.46 -4.53
N VAL A 52 11.19 -0.25 -4.13
CA VAL A 52 11.23 0.91 -5.02
C VAL A 52 12.66 1.14 -5.44
N TRP A 53 12.95 0.88 -6.71
CA TRP A 53 14.25 1.08 -7.31
C TRP A 53 14.31 2.49 -7.88
N SER A 54 14.94 3.40 -7.14
CA SER A 54 15.14 4.79 -7.58
C SER A 54 16.52 4.94 -8.22
N GLY A 55 16.54 5.12 -9.54
CA GLY A 55 17.74 5.37 -10.36
C GLY A 55 17.43 6.40 -11.44
N GLY A 56 17.88 6.15 -12.69
CA GLY A 56 17.51 7.01 -13.83
C GLY A 56 16.01 7.00 -14.14
N ASP A 57 15.31 5.93 -13.78
CA ASP A 57 13.85 5.81 -13.82
C ASP A 57 13.40 5.06 -12.55
N THR A 58 12.28 5.47 -11.95
CA THR A 58 11.76 4.84 -10.74
C THR A 58 10.93 3.62 -11.11
N ARG A 59 11.24 2.49 -10.49
CA ARG A 59 10.59 1.21 -10.77
C ARG A 59 10.07 0.51 -9.52
N TYR A 60 8.96 -0.18 -9.68
CA TYR A 60 8.29 -0.92 -8.62
C TYR A 60 8.41 -2.42 -8.88
N GLU A 61 8.86 -3.14 -7.86
CA GLU A 61 8.90 -4.59 -7.82
C GLU A 61 8.16 -5.06 -6.56
N PHE A 62 7.15 -5.92 -6.73
CA PHE A 62 6.38 -6.44 -5.61
C PHE A 62 6.89 -7.81 -5.18
N ASN A 63 7.21 -7.93 -3.90
CA ASN A 63 7.44 -9.22 -3.27
C ASN A 63 6.11 -9.76 -2.70
N GLN A 64 6.14 -11.00 -2.18
CA GLN A 64 4.95 -11.69 -1.69
C GLN A 64 4.73 -11.51 -0.18
N GLU A 65 5.41 -10.57 0.48
CA GLU A 65 5.31 -10.35 1.94
C GLU A 65 3.89 -10.00 2.39
N TYR A 66 3.09 -9.36 1.53
CA TYR A 66 1.72 -9.01 1.86
C TYR A 66 0.86 -10.26 2.11
N LYS A 67 1.21 -11.39 1.48
CA LYS A 67 0.50 -12.66 1.60
C LYS A 67 0.54 -13.27 3.00
N LYS A 68 1.40 -12.76 3.89
CA LYS A 68 1.39 -13.14 5.30
C LYS A 68 0.07 -12.80 6.00
N HIS A 69 -0.58 -11.70 5.61
CA HIS A 69 -1.79 -11.21 6.29
C HIS A 69 -2.93 -10.82 5.34
N LEU A 70 -2.70 -10.71 4.04
CA LEU A 70 -3.69 -10.24 3.07
C LEU A 70 -3.66 -11.06 1.78
N THR A 71 -4.80 -11.10 1.08
CA THR A 71 -4.85 -11.60 -0.30
C THR A 71 -4.74 -10.46 -1.30
N GLU A 72 -4.37 -10.77 -2.54
CA GLU A 72 -4.34 -9.79 -3.62
C GLU A 72 -5.71 -9.16 -3.85
N GLU A 73 -6.77 -9.98 -3.83
CA GLU A 73 -8.16 -9.53 -4.00
C GLU A 73 -8.56 -8.53 -2.92
N ARG A 74 -8.20 -8.79 -1.65
CA ARG A 74 -8.53 -7.89 -0.53
C ARG A 74 -7.84 -6.53 -0.67
N ILE A 75 -6.60 -6.52 -1.16
CA ILE A 75 -5.84 -5.30 -1.43
C ILE A 75 -6.47 -4.52 -2.59
N LEU A 76 -6.81 -5.20 -3.69
CA LEU A 76 -7.47 -4.55 -4.83
C LEU A 76 -8.84 -3.97 -4.46
N GLN A 77 -9.59 -4.67 -3.60
CA GLN A 77 -10.84 -4.14 -3.04
C GLN A 77 -10.60 -2.88 -2.20
N ALA A 78 -9.58 -2.87 -1.33
CA ALA A 78 -9.22 -1.69 -0.54
C ALA A 78 -8.79 -0.52 -1.44
N ILE A 79 -7.98 -0.77 -2.49
CA ILE A 79 -7.57 0.25 -3.46
C ILE A 79 -8.80 0.86 -4.12
N LYS A 80 -9.73 0.03 -4.60
CA LYS A 80 -10.95 0.48 -5.27
C LYS A 80 -11.83 1.32 -4.33
N SER A 81 -12.09 0.82 -3.12
CA SER A 81 -12.87 1.49 -2.08
C SER A 81 -12.30 2.88 -1.76
N GLN A 82 -10.99 2.98 -1.50
CA GLN A 82 -10.32 4.24 -1.16
C GLN A 82 -10.18 5.18 -2.36
N LYS A 83 -10.08 4.63 -3.58
CA LYS A 83 -10.12 5.43 -4.82
C LYS A 83 -11.51 6.08 -4.99
N GLU A 84 -12.58 5.31 -4.83
CA GLU A 84 -13.97 5.78 -5.00
C GLU A 84 -14.39 6.79 -3.93
N SER A 85 -13.87 6.66 -2.72
CA SER A 85 -14.11 7.63 -1.65
C SER A 85 -13.23 8.88 -1.73
N GLY A 86 -12.25 8.92 -2.63
CA GLY A 86 -11.24 9.98 -2.74
C GLY A 86 -10.14 9.96 -1.65
N GLU A 87 -10.29 9.14 -0.61
CA GLU A 87 -9.36 9.04 0.53
C GLU A 87 -7.95 8.63 0.10
N LEU A 88 -7.83 7.83 -0.97
CA LEU A 88 -6.54 7.45 -1.56
C LEU A 88 -5.68 8.69 -1.89
N PHE A 89 -6.28 9.76 -2.41
CA PHE A 89 -5.54 10.95 -2.84
C PHE A 89 -5.18 11.89 -1.69
N LEU A 90 -5.75 11.66 -0.50
CA LEU A 90 -5.36 12.32 0.75
C LEU A 90 -4.16 11.63 1.42
N MET A 91 -3.81 10.42 0.98
CA MET A 91 -2.64 9.69 1.48
C MET A 91 -1.33 10.25 0.93
N SER A 92 -0.20 9.81 1.49
CA SER A 92 1.12 10.20 0.98
C SER A 92 1.30 9.81 -0.49
N GLU A 93 2.07 10.58 -1.24
CA GLU A 93 2.38 10.30 -2.66
C GLU A 93 2.99 8.91 -2.83
N LYS A 94 3.87 8.51 -1.92
CA LYS A 94 4.44 7.15 -1.87
C LYS A 94 3.35 6.09 -1.81
N THR A 95 2.36 6.26 -0.92
CA THR A 95 1.22 5.31 -0.81
C THR A 95 0.39 5.29 -2.08
N GLN A 96 0.08 6.46 -2.67
CA GLN A 96 -0.64 6.56 -3.94
C GLN A 96 0.08 5.78 -5.05
N ASN A 97 1.39 6.00 -5.19
CA ASN A 97 2.20 5.36 -6.22
C ASN A 97 2.29 3.84 -6.04
N ILE A 98 2.49 3.38 -4.81
CA ILE A 98 2.52 1.94 -4.50
C ILE A 98 1.18 1.28 -4.83
N CYS A 99 0.05 1.92 -4.48
CA CYS A 99 -1.28 1.40 -4.82
C CYS A 99 -1.51 1.34 -6.33
N GLY A 100 -1.13 2.41 -7.05
CA GLY A 100 -1.21 2.44 -8.50
C GLY A 100 -0.35 1.36 -9.15
N ALA A 101 0.89 1.19 -8.70
CA ALA A 101 1.78 0.16 -9.18
C ALA A 101 1.22 -1.24 -8.90
N PHE A 102 0.71 -1.50 -7.69
CA PHE A 102 0.13 -2.81 -7.37
C PHE A 102 -1.08 -3.15 -8.24
N TYR A 103 -1.95 -2.16 -8.50
CA TYR A 103 -3.07 -2.31 -9.40
C TYR A 103 -2.64 -2.64 -10.83
N LEU A 104 -1.63 -1.94 -11.37
CA LEU A 104 -1.06 -2.26 -12.69
C LEU A 104 -0.42 -3.65 -12.73
N ASN A 105 0.23 -4.06 -11.64
CA ASN A 105 0.85 -5.37 -11.50
C ASN A 105 -0.20 -6.49 -11.58
N ALA A 106 -1.29 -6.35 -10.84
CA ALA A 106 -2.41 -7.29 -10.86
C ALA A 106 -3.10 -7.38 -12.24
N LEU A 107 -3.07 -6.30 -13.03
CA LEU A 107 -3.52 -6.30 -14.42
C LEU A 107 -2.50 -6.91 -15.41
N GLY A 108 -1.35 -7.39 -14.93
CA GLY A 108 -0.31 -7.97 -15.77
C GLY A 108 0.43 -6.97 -16.64
N LYS A 109 0.44 -5.67 -16.29
CA LYS A 109 1.07 -4.60 -17.09
C LYS A 109 2.57 -4.40 -16.80
N GLN A 110 3.21 -5.38 -16.18
CA GLN A 110 4.64 -5.35 -15.88
C GLN A 110 5.50 -5.47 -17.15
N ASP A 111 6.70 -4.88 -17.13
CA ASP A 111 7.68 -5.01 -18.21
C ASP A 111 8.28 -6.44 -18.26
N TYR A 112 9.14 -6.70 -19.26
CA TYR A 112 9.82 -7.98 -19.43
C TYR A 112 10.73 -8.39 -18.26
N LYS A 113 11.01 -7.47 -17.32
CA LYS A 113 11.76 -7.70 -16.07
C LYS A 113 10.84 -7.72 -14.85
N CYS A 114 9.53 -7.84 -15.03
CA CYS A 114 8.53 -7.80 -13.96
C CYS A 114 8.55 -6.48 -13.16
N ASN A 115 8.96 -5.37 -13.77
CA ASN A 115 8.95 -4.05 -13.15
C ASN A 115 7.84 -3.17 -13.73
N LEU A 116 7.37 -2.22 -12.93
CA LEU A 116 6.48 -1.16 -13.39
C LEU A 116 7.19 0.19 -13.36
N SER A 117 7.00 0.97 -14.43
CA SER A 117 7.57 2.31 -14.53
C SER A 117 6.75 3.33 -13.72
N GLN A 118 7.40 4.35 -13.19
CA GLN A 118 6.72 5.50 -12.57
C GLN A 118 5.77 6.19 -13.56
N ALA A 119 6.16 6.31 -14.84
CA ALA A 119 5.35 6.98 -15.85
C ALA A 119 3.97 6.32 -16.05
N ASP A 120 3.90 4.99 -16.02
CA ASP A 120 2.63 4.26 -16.12
C ASP A 120 1.76 4.47 -14.88
N VAL A 121 2.39 4.51 -13.70
CA VAL A 121 1.73 4.80 -12.42
C VAL A 121 1.17 6.22 -12.42
N ASP A 122 1.95 7.21 -12.82
CA ASP A 122 1.54 8.62 -12.89
C ASP A 122 0.35 8.80 -13.83
N LYS A 123 0.40 8.16 -15.01
CA LYS A 123 -0.70 8.20 -15.99
C LYS A 123 -1.98 7.59 -15.41
N LEU A 124 -1.87 6.48 -14.69
CA LEU A 124 -3.00 5.85 -14.02
C LEU A 124 -3.59 6.77 -12.93
N LEU A 125 -2.74 7.31 -12.05
CA LEU A 125 -3.17 8.17 -10.94
C LEU A 125 -3.79 9.47 -11.45
N ALA A 126 -3.23 10.09 -12.50
CA ALA A 126 -3.82 11.26 -13.15
C ALA A 126 -5.23 10.97 -13.69
N THR A 127 -5.41 9.79 -14.30
CA THR A 127 -6.73 9.34 -14.77
C THR A 127 -7.70 9.21 -13.60
N TRP A 128 -7.31 8.50 -12.52
CA TRP A 128 -8.17 8.30 -11.36
C TRP A 128 -8.52 9.59 -10.60
N LYS A 129 -7.60 10.56 -10.52
CA LYS A 129 -7.87 11.88 -9.95
C LYS A 129 -8.93 12.62 -10.76
N SER A 130 -8.79 12.62 -12.09
CA SER A 130 -9.75 13.29 -12.98
C SER A 130 -11.14 12.66 -12.96
N GLU A 131 -11.26 11.37 -12.65
CA GLU A 131 -12.55 10.68 -12.48
C GLU A 131 -13.25 11.10 -11.17
N ASN A 132 -12.49 11.27 -10.09
CA ASN A 132 -13.02 11.68 -8.79
C ASN A 132 -13.41 13.15 -8.74
N GLU A 133 -12.69 14.04 -9.43
CA GLU A 133 -13.05 15.46 -9.52
C GLU A 133 -14.34 15.73 -10.32
N LYS A 134 -14.82 14.73 -11.07
CA LYS A 134 -16.05 14.81 -11.88
C LYS A 134 -17.27 14.17 -11.22
N SER A 135 -17.09 13.50 -10.08
CA SER A 135 -18.15 12.82 -9.33
C SER A 135 -18.69 13.71 -8.21
#